data_AF-A0A291DX65-F1
#
_entry.id   AF-A0A291DX65-F1
#
_cell.length_a   1.000
_cell.length_b   1.000
_cell.length_c   1.000
_cell.angle_alpha   90.00
_cell.angle_beta   90.00
_cell.angle_gamma   90.00
#
_symmetry.space_group_name_H-M   'P 1'
#
loop_
_entity.id
_entity.type
_entity.pdbx_description
1 polymer ?
#
loop_
_entity_poly.entity_id
_entity_poly.type
_entity_poly.pdbx_seq_one_letter_code
_entity_poly.pdbx_strand_id
1 'polypeptide(L)'
;MGKMTFVVDFPDGQEPAVSAGTDILGGKVEMVAWRDISEDNAWQRVEKCQPGPGVMVLLSDGVNVGTAFIDRHGGWRWTPGGEAVSESDLVLWREVPYPEVD
;
A
#
# COMPACT_ATOMS: atom_id res chain seq x y z
N MET A 1 -13.57 22.81 -15.19
CA MET A 1 -12.62 23.30 -14.17
C MET A 1 -11.72 22.13 -13.80
N GLY A 2 -10.39 22.29 -13.85
CA GLY A 2 -9.47 21.22 -13.50
C GLY A 2 -9.40 21.00 -11.99
N LYS A 3 -9.13 19.77 -11.56
CA LYS A 3 -8.77 19.45 -10.17
C LYS A 3 -7.27 19.17 -10.12
N MET A 4 -6.62 19.57 -9.05
CA MET A 4 -5.20 19.31 -8.81
C MET A 4 -5.00 18.60 -7.48
N THR A 5 -3.95 17.78 -7.39
CA THR A 5 -3.53 17.08 -6.18
C THR A 5 -2.23 17.71 -5.68
N PHE A 6 -2.16 17.98 -4.38
CA PHE A 6 -0.96 18.47 -3.71
C PHE A 6 -0.50 17.42 -2.70
N VAL A 7 0.82 17.33 -2.53
CA VAL A 7 1.45 16.60 -1.43
C VAL A 7 2.06 17.64 -0.51
N VAL A 8 1.79 17.54 0.78
CA VAL A 8 2.25 18.50 1.80
C VAL A 8 2.96 17.73 2.90
N ASP A 9 4.22 18.07 3.13
CA ASP A 9 5.01 17.48 4.21
C ASP A 9 4.53 18.02 5.56
N PHE A 10 4.31 17.12 6.51
CA PHE A 10 3.99 17.44 7.89
C PHE A 10 5.00 16.78 8.84
N PRO A 11 5.31 17.42 9.99
CA PRO A 11 6.07 16.75 11.04
C PRO A 11 5.37 15.46 11.48
N ASP A 12 6.15 14.43 11.76
CA ASP A 12 5.62 13.15 12.22
C ASP A 12 4.76 13.31 13.49
N GLY A 13 3.62 12.62 13.51
CA GLY A 13 2.61 12.72 14.58
C GLY A 13 1.78 14.01 14.59
N GLN A 14 1.98 14.95 13.67
CA GLN A 14 1.16 16.16 13.56
C GLN A 14 0.06 16.00 12.48
N GLU A 15 -1.19 15.89 12.92
CA GLU A 15 -2.33 15.88 12.00
C GLU A 15 -2.58 17.27 11.39
N PRO A 16 -2.72 17.39 10.06
CA PRO A 16 -3.03 18.65 9.40
C PRO A 16 -4.45 19.13 9.74
N ALA A 17 -4.59 20.40 10.15
CA ALA A 17 -5.91 21.01 10.31
C ALA A 17 -6.53 21.30 8.94
N VAL A 18 -7.57 20.55 8.56
CA VAL A 18 -8.31 20.74 7.30
C VAL A 18 -9.81 20.81 7.54
N SER A 19 -10.50 21.66 6.78
CA SER A 19 -11.96 21.83 6.86
C SER A 19 -12.55 22.15 5.48
N ALA A 20 -13.88 22.13 5.38
CA ALA A 20 -14.58 22.53 4.16
C ALA A 20 -14.36 24.01 3.77
N GLY A 21 -13.89 24.84 4.71
CA GLY A 21 -13.53 26.24 4.49
C GLY A 21 -12.06 26.47 4.15
N THR A 22 -11.24 25.41 4.06
CA THR A 22 -9.83 25.53 3.70
C THR A 22 -9.70 26.01 2.25
N ASP A 23 -8.98 27.11 2.07
CA ASP A 23 -8.57 27.65 0.77
C ASP A 23 -7.16 27.16 0.43
N ILE A 24 -6.96 26.70 -0.81
CA ILE A 24 -5.64 26.33 -1.34
C ILE A 24 -5.46 27.09 -2.65
N LEU A 25 -4.63 28.14 -2.61
CA LEU A 25 -4.29 28.97 -3.78
C LEU A 25 -5.53 29.60 -4.46
N GLY A 26 -6.56 29.99 -3.70
CA GLY A 26 -7.83 30.50 -4.22
C GLY A 26 -8.81 29.41 -4.69
N GLY A 27 -8.47 28.14 -4.47
CA GLY A 27 -9.32 26.98 -4.73
C GLY A 27 -9.96 26.46 -3.45
N LYS A 28 -11.17 25.90 -3.59
CA LYS A 28 -11.87 25.22 -2.51
C LYS A 28 -11.42 23.76 -2.40
N VAL A 29 -11.21 23.29 -1.16
CA VAL A 29 -10.97 21.86 -0.90
C VAL A 29 -12.24 21.06 -1.21
N GLU A 30 -12.12 20.11 -2.14
CA GLU A 30 -13.22 19.23 -2.57
C GLU A 30 -13.03 17.77 -2.08
N MET A 31 -11.80 17.39 -1.74
CA MET A 31 -11.44 16.08 -1.19
C MET A 31 -10.19 16.21 -0.34
N VAL A 32 -10.13 15.46 0.76
CA VAL A 32 -8.92 15.25 1.56
C VAL A 32 -8.71 13.75 1.65
N ALA A 33 -7.48 13.30 1.39
CA ALA A 33 -7.05 11.94 1.64
C ALA A 33 -5.85 11.98 2.59
N TRP A 34 -5.95 11.24 3.69
CA TRP A 34 -4.81 10.97 4.55
C TRP A 34 -4.12 9.72 4.03
N ARG A 35 -2.87 9.87 3.58
CA ARG A 35 -2.01 8.75 3.23
C ARG A 35 -0.66 9.00 3.86
N ASP A 36 -0.17 8.01 4.59
CA ASP A 36 1.21 8.02 5.05
C ASP A 36 2.07 7.41 3.95
N ILE A 37 2.89 8.25 3.31
CA ILE A 37 3.79 7.82 2.22
C ILE A 37 4.83 6.79 2.71
N SER A 38 5.11 6.76 4.02
CA SER A 38 5.99 5.76 4.62
C SER A 38 5.28 4.41 4.83
N GLU A 39 3.95 4.41 5.01
CA GLU A 39 3.15 3.18 5.15
C GLU A 39 2.79 2.54 3.80
N ASP A 40 2.73 3.30 2.70
CA ASP A 40 2.39 2.78 1.36
C ASP A 40 3.36 1.67 0.89
N ASN A 41 4.60 1.64 1.41
CA ASN A 41 5.59 0.60 1.11
C ASN A 41 5.98 -0.26 2.34
N ALA A 42 5.30 -0.07 3.48
CA ALA A 42 5.58 -0.82 4.68
C ALA A 42 5.06 -2.26 4.58
N TRP A 43 5.74 -3.17 5.27
CA TRP A 43 5.22 -4.53 5.47
C TRP A 43 3.93 -4.50 6.27
N GLN A 44 2.88 -5.10 5.72
CA GLN A 44 1.56 -5.22 6.32
C GLN A 44 1.43 -6.55 7.06
N ARG A 45 0.78 -6.54 8.23
CA ARG A 45 0.44 -7.77 8.95
C ARG A 45 -0.80 -8.42 8.35
N VAL A 46 -0.72 -9.72 8.05
CA VAL A 46 -1.84 -10.52 7.52
C VAL A 46 -3.05 -10.49 8.47
N GLU A 47 -2.80 -10.47 9.78
CA GLU A 47 -3.83 -10.34 10.83
C GLU A 47 -4.64 -9.03 10.73
N LYS A 48 -4.01 -7.94 10.28
CA LYS A 48 -4.64 -6.61 10.14
C LYS A 48 -5.41 -6.52 8.83
N CYS A 49 -4.79 -7.00 7.75
CA CYS A 49 -5.38 -6.96 6.41
C CYS A 49 -4.70 -8.00 5.52
N GLN A 50 -5.47 -8.69 4.68
CA GLN A 50 -4.93 -9.53 3.63
C GLN A 50 -4.68 -8.73 2.35
N PRO A 51 -3.70 -9.13 1.53
CA PRO A 51 -3.49 -8.50 0.25
C PRO A 51 -4.71 -8.63 -0.68
N GLY A 52 -4.93 -7.59 -1.50
CA GLY A 52 -6.02 -7.55 -2.46
C GLY A 52 -5.81 -8.52 -3.64
N PRO A 53 -6.84 -8.76 -4.46
CA PRO A 53 -6.69 -9.56 -5.67
C PRO A 53 -5.99 -8.78 -6.80
N GLY A 54 -5.30 -9.49 -7.69
CA GLY A 54 -4.70 -8.95 -8.92
C GLY A 54 -3.32 -8.31 -8.75
N VAL A 55 -2.65 -8.54 -7.63
CA VAL A 55 -1.36 -7.91 -7.30
C VAL A 55 -0.26 -8.95 -7.10
N MET A 56 0.98 -8.50 -7.31
CA MET A 56 2.17 -9.27 -6.97
C MET A 56 2.62 -8.88 -5.56
N VAL A 57 2.93 -9.85 -4.71
CA VAL A 57 3.31 -9.59 -3.32
C VAL A 57 4.61 -10.28 -2.93
N LEU A 58 5.35 -9.61 -2.03
CA LEU A 58 6.37 -10.23 -1.18
C LEU A 58 5.69 -10.74 0.09
N LEU A 59 6.14 -11.88 0.56
CA LEU A 59 5.53 -12.62 1.68
C LEU A 59 6.61 -13.02 2.67
N SER A 60 6.33 -12.98 3.96
CA SER A 60 7.26 -13.46 4.98
C SER A 60 6.56 -14.17 6.12
N ASP A 61 7.15 -15.30 6.55
CA ASP A 61 6.83 -16.01 7.79
C ASP A 61 7.61 -15.46 9.00
N GLY A 62 8.39 -14.39 8.80
CA GLY A 62 9.31 -13.82 9.80
C GLY A 62 10.75 -14.33 9.71
N VAL A 63 11.02 -15.32 8.86
CA VAL A 63 12.36 -15.88 8.61
C VAL A 63 12.69 -15.86 7.12
N ASN A 64 11.81 -16.44 6.30
CA ASN A 64 11.93 -16.55 4.86
C ASN A 64 11.14 -15.44 4.17
N VAL A 65 11.53 -15.15 2.92
CA VAL A 65 10.79 -14.21 2.05
C VAL A 65 10.48 -14.88 0.72
N GLY A 66 9.19 -15.00 0.41
CA GLY A 66 8.67 -15.54 -0.84
C GLY A 66 8.00 -14.48 -1.70
N THR A 67 7.61 -14.88 -2.91
CA THR A 67 6.78 -14.05 -3.81
C THR A 67 5.59 -14.86 -4.32
N ALA A 68 4.42 -14.22 -4.40
CA ALA A 68 3.24 -14.80 -5.01
C ALA A 68 2.40 -13.76 -5.76
N PHE A 69 1.70 -14.20 -6.79
CA PHE A 69 0.65 -13.43 -7.46
C PHE A 69 -0.70 -13.85 -6.90
N ILE A 70 -1.53 -12.88 -6.52
CA ILE A 70 -2.90 -13.15 -6.09
C ILE A 70 -3.79 -12.89 -7.30
N ASP A 71 -4.50 -13.92 -7.76
CA ASP A 71 -5.36 -13.75 -8.91
C ASP A 71 -6.65 -12.98 -8.59
N ARG A 72 -7.45 -12.73 -9.62
CA ARG A 72 -8.67 -11.91 -9.52
C ARG A 72 -9.75 -12.53 -8.61
N HIS A 73 -9.61 -13.80 -8.25
CA HIS A 73 -10.51 -14.53 -7.37
C HIS A 73 -9.95 -14.69 -5.95
N GLY A 74 -8.79 -14.10 -5.66
CA GLY A 74 -8.10 -14.26 -4.38
C GLY A 74 -7.25 -15.53 -4.29
N GLY A 75 -7.04 -16.24 -5.41
CA GLY A 75 -6.23 -17.45 -5.44
C GLY A 75 -4.72 -17.15 -5.50
N TRP A 76 -3.94 -17.81 -4.64
CA TRP A 76 -2.49 -17.66 -4.59
C TRP A 76 -1.77 -18.45 -5.70
N ARG A 77 -0.81 -17.80 -6.36
CA ARG A 77 0.10 -18.44 -7.34
C ARG A 77 1.55 -18.12 -6.98
N TRP A 78 2.24 -19.12 -6.46
CA TRP A 78 3.65 -19.00 -6.05
C TRP A 78 4.59 -18.91 -7.24
N THR A 79 5.60 -18.05 -7.15
CA THR A 79 6.62 -17.93 -8.20
C THR A 79 7.54 -19.15 -8.19
N PRO A 80 7.71 -19.87 -9.31
CA PRO A 80 8.63 -21.01 -9.39
C PRO A 80 10.06 -20.61 -9.02
N GLY A 81 10.69 -21.35 -8.10
CA GLY A 81 12.08 -21.13 -7.69
C GLY A 81 12.28 -20.17 -6.49
N GLY A 82 11.20 -19.58 -5.95
CA GLY A 82 11.25 -18.91 -4.65
C GLY A 82 11.25 -19.92 -3.49
N GLU A 83 11.78 -19.52 -2.32
CA GLU A 83 11.53 -20.28 -1.10
C GLU A 83 10.03 -20.28 -0.81
N ALA A 84 9.48 -21.50 -0.65
CA ALA A 84 8.05 -21.67 -0.41
C ALA A 84 7.74 -21.22 1.02
N VAL A 85 7.01 -20.13 1.15
CA VAL A 85 6.35 -19.77 2.41
C VAL A 85 4.98 -20.45 2.39
N SER A 86 4.60 -21.16 3.45
CA SER A 86 3.25 -21.73 3.53
C SER A 86 2.24 -20.60 3.74
N GLU A 87 1.06 -20.67 3.11
CA GLU A 87 -0.03 -19.73 3.37
C GLU A 87 -0.44 -19.71 4.84
N SER A 88 -0.36 -20.86 5.53
CA SER A 88 -0.67 -20.99 6.95
C SER A 88 0.29 -20.23 7.87
N ASP A 89 1.50 -19.95 7.37
CA ASP A 89 2.62 -19.44 8.18
C ASP A 89 2.91 -17.96 7.84
N LEU A 90 2.07 -17.33 7.01
CA LEU A 90 2.23 -15.94 6.60
C LEU A 90 2.00 -14.97 7.76
N VAL A 91 3.01 -14.15 8.05
CA VAL A 91 2.94 -13.10 9.07
C VAL A 91 2.84 -11.73 8.43
N LEU A 92 3.67 -11.49 7.41
CA LEU A 92 3.80 -10.20 6.73
C LEU A 92 3.64 -10.33 5.22
N TRP A 93 3.09 -9.31 4.60
CA TRP A 93 3.05 -9.15 3.16
C TRP A 93 3.32 -7.71 2.75
N ARG A 94 3.74 -7.50 1.50
CA ARG A 94 3.82 -6.17 0.89
C ARG A 94 3.57 -6.28 -0.62
N GLU A 95 2.89 -5.31 -1.21
CA GLU A 95 2.73 -5.26 -2.67
C GLU A 95 4.07 -4.91 -3.32
N VAL A 96 4.39 -5.59 -4.42
CA VAL A 96 5.54 -5.23 -5.25
C VAL A 96 5.08 -4.13 -6.21
N PRO A 97 5.64 -2.91 -6.13
CA PRO A 97 5.31 -1.86 -7.08
C PRO A 97 5.60 -2.35 -8.50
N TYR A 98 4.71 -2.02 -9.44
CA TYR A 98 5.06 -2.20 -10.85
C TYR A 98 6.34 -1.41 -11.14
N PRO A 99 7.32 -1.99 -11.86
CA PRO A 99 8.48 -1.23 -12.28
C PRO A 99 7.97 -0.05 -13.12
N GLU A 100 8.24 1.16 -12.65
CA GLU A 100 8.09 2.34 -13.49
C GLU A 100 9.07 2.16 -14.65
N VAL A 101 8.53 1.85 -15.83
CA VAL A 101 9.29 1.87 -17.07
C VAL A 101 9.44 3.34 -17.45
N ASP A 102 10.62 3.89 -17.16
CA ASP A 102 11.08 5.18 -17.68
C ASP A 102 11.05 5.22 -19.22
#